data_AF-A0A812KZK2-F1
#
_entry.id   AF-A0A812KZK2-F1
#
_cell.length_a   1.000
_cell.length_b   1.000
_cell.length_c   1.000
_cell.angle_alpha   90.00
_cell.angle_beta   90.00
_cell.angle_gamma   90.00
#
_symmetry.space_group_name_H-M   'P 1'
#
loop_
_entity.id
_entity.type
_entity.pdbx_description
1 polymer ?
#
loop_
_entity_poly.entity_id
_entity_poly.type
_entity_poly.pdbx_seq_one_letter_code
_entity_poly.pdbx_strand_id
1 'polypeptide(L)'
;MKPKLLLAAGWENGVISVGNDLRRNASYRVDDKVLGKHFEDEFFRQCPQVCNTSKFDCEYSHHEGIGTSYEVELKGHLVTMLREPKQRILSAFHDPVWAHGVAGGSAASYAEKQRGGMTCQVMRDGDMDPPPKECNELTEADARLAAARLREGFAFVGITDEWDLSICLLHRIFGGDCLRSDFEDNRPSVEGDSDHHIYNISELEGYEDPVDRILYNEAKQIFFEKRMAYNVTMESCQPCFQSANHSFRPLSLDGIEKGCAGQTNIRLILAAVLIFMYSPRSYA
;
A
#
# COMPACT_ATOMS: atom_id res chain seq x y z
N MET A 1 -19.05 -19.61 -12.09
CA MET A 1 -18.05 -19.67 -11.00
C MET A 1 -18.45 -18.70 -9.90
N LYS A 2 -17.89 -18.80 -8.68
CA LYS A 2 -17.90 -17.68 -7.73
C LYS A 2 -16.63 -16.85 -8.01
N PRO A 3 -16.71 -15.53 -8.19
CA PRO A 3 -15.54 -14.74 -8.48
C PRO A 3 -14.69 -14.52 -7.22
N LYS A 4 -13.40 -14.21 -7.43
CA LYS A 4 -12.38 -14.07 -6.39
C LYS A 4 -11.98 -12.60 -6.24
N LEU A 5 -11.77 -12.13 -5.01
CA LEU A 5 -11.17 -10.83 -4.71
C LEU A 5 -9.68 -10.85 -5.11
N LEU A 6 -9.20 -9.84 -5.83
CA LEU A 6 -7.78 -9.70 -6.18
C LEU A 6 -7.19 -8.52 -5.43
N LEU A 7 -5.99 -8.69 -4.86
CA LEU A 7 -5.24 -7.59 -4.29
C LEU A 7 -4.44 -6.93 -5.42
N ALA A 8 -4.75 -5.68 -5.76
CA ALA A 8 -3.90 -4.90 -6.65
C ALA A 8 -2.74 -4.37 -5.81
N ALA A 9 -1.60 -5.07 -5.88
CA ALA A 9 -0.36 -4.70 -5.21
C ALA A 9 0.22 -3.40 -5.80
N GLY A 10 -0.37 -2.27 -5.39
CA GLY A 10 0.23 -0.96 -5.59
C GLY A 10 1.62 -0.96 -4.96
N TRP A 11 2.58 -0.37 -5.67
CA TRP A 11 4.04 -0.36 -5.47
C TRP A 11 4.62 -0.29 -4.03
N GLU A 12 3.82 -0.01 -3.00
CA GLU A 12 4.26 0.20 -1.61
C GLU A 12 3.39 -0.45 -0.52
N ASN A 13 2.27 -1.12 -0.86
CA ASN A 13 1.27 -1.50 0.16
C ASN A 13 1.04 -3.02 0.25
N GLY A 14 1.21 -3.56 1.46
CA GLY A 14 1.09 -4.99 1.77
C GLY A 14 -0.32 -5.57 1.74
N VAL A 15 -0.38 -6.91 1.82
CA VAL A 15 -1.60 -7.72 1.76
C VAL A 15 -2.47 -7.55 3.01
N ILE A 16 -3.77 -7.32 2.83
CA ILE A 16 -4.76 -7.44 3.91
C ILE A 16 -5.75 -8.56 3.57
N SER A 17 -5.84 -9.58 4.43
CA SER A 17 -6.71 -10.74 4.22
C SER A 17 -8.04 -10.57 4.93
N VAL A 18 -9.16 -10.52 4.17
CA VAL A 18 -10.51 -10.48 4.77
C VAL A 18 -11.28 -11.78 4.56
N GLY A 19 -11.19 -12.65 5.55
CA GLY A 19 -11.86 -13.95 5.58
C GLY A 19 -13.32 -13.88 6.02
N ASN A 20 -14.26 -13.84 5.06
CA ASN A 20 -15.68 -14.02 5.36
C ASN A 20 -16.02 -15.49 5.75
N ASP A 21 -15.88 -15.86 7.02
CA ASP A 21 -16.47 -17.08 7.62
C ASP A 21 -16.98 -16.80 9.05
N LEU A 22 -18.30 -16.87 9.24
CA LEU A 22 -18.97 -16.58 10.50
C LEU A 22 -18.97 -17.75 11.50
N ARG A 23 -18.19 -18.83 11.28
CA ARG A 23 -18.21 -20.02 12.18
C ARG A 23 -16.86 -20.69 12.45
N ARG A 24 -15.88 -19.95 12.99
CA ARG A 24 -14.93 -20.42 14.04
C ARG A 24 -13.94 -19.33 14.49
N ASN A 25 -13.90 -19.04 15.79
CA ASN A 25 -12.83 -18.23 16.39
C ASN A 25 -11.53 -19.04 16.41
N ALA A 26 -10.71 -18.86 15.39
CA ALA A 26 -9.30 -19.26 15.38
C ALA A 26 -8.47 -18.09 14.83
N SER A 27 -8.11 -17.14 15.70
CA SER A 27 -7.09 -16.17 15.36
C SER A 27 -5.75 -16.90 15.27
N TYR A 28 -5.27 -17.11 14.05
CA TYR A 28 -3.95 -17.67 13.80
C TYR A 28 -2.90 -16.62 14.14
N ARG A 29 -2.39 -16.66 15.38
CA ARG A 29 -1.14 -15.97 15.72
C ARG A 29 0.00 -16.68 15.00
N VAL A 30 0.60 -15.99 14.03
CA VAL A 30 1.91 -16.38 13.50
C VAL A 30 2.96 -16.02 14.55
N ASP A 31 3.94 -16.89 14.78
CA ASP A 31 5.05 -16.63 15.71
C ASP A 31 6.03 -15.66 15.03
N ASP A 32 6.43 -14.59 15.71
CA ASP A 32 7.35 -13.56 15.19
C ASP A 32 8.68 -14.16 14.68
N LYS A 33 9.08 -15.35 15.15
CA LYS A 33 10.27 -16.10 14.68
C LYS A 33 10.07 -16.81 13.34
N VAL A 34 8.82 -17.00 12.92
CA VAL A 34 8.44 -17.61 11.63
C VAL A 34 8.44 -16.56 10.51
N LEU A 35 8.18 -15.28 10.86
CA LEU A 35 8.18 -14.12 9.96
C LEU A 35 9.58 -13.70 9.46
N GLY A 36 10.52 -14.65 9.36
CA GLY A 36 11.90 -14.36 8.99
C GLY A 36 12.02 -13.75 7.59
N LYS A 37 13.26 -13.37 7.26
CA LYS A 37 13.82 -12.83 6.01
C LYS A 37 13.11 -13.14 4.65
N HIS A 38 12.30 -14.18 4.54
CA HIS A 38 11.58 -14.63 3.34
C HIS A 38 10.05 -14.65 3.54
N PHE A 39 9.47 -13.78 4.37
CA PHE A 39 8.07 -13.91 4.79
C PHE A 39 7.09 -14.09 3.63
N GLU A 40 7.13 -13.33 2.54
CA GLU A 40 6.16 -13.48 1.44
C GLU A 40 6.26 -14.87 0.76
N ASP A 41 7.47 -15.31 0.40
CA ASP A 41 7.74 -16.65 -0.16
C ASP A 41 7.41 -17.80 0.80
N GLU A 42 7.69 -17.61 2.10
CA GLU A 42 7.41 -18.58 3.15
C GLU A 42 5.94 -18.54 3.61
N PHE A 43 5.21 -17.44 3.45
CA PHE A 43 3.86 -17.27 3.99
C PHE A 43 2.84 -18.06 3.19
N PHE A 44 2.84 -17.97 1.87
CA PHE A 44 1.96 -18.83 1.06
C PHE A 44 2.34 -20.32 1.18
N ARG A 45 3.62 -20.61 1.46
CA ARG A 45 4.16 -21.97 1.64
C ARG A 45 3.85 -22.60 3.01
N GLN A 46 3.94 -21.83 4.10
CA GLN A 46 3.71 -22.27 5.48
C GLN A 46 2.29 -22.02 5.97
N CYS A 47 1.61 -21.03 5.39
CA CYS A 47 0.22 -20.66 5.68
C CYS A 47 -0.69 -20.79 4.44
N PRO A 48 -0.72 -21.95 3.74
CA PRO A 48 -1.55 -22.15 2.55
C PRO A 48 -3.06 -22.00 2.80
N GLN A 49 -3.49 -22.03 4.07
CA GLN A 49 -4.85 -21.73 4.50
C GLN A 49 -5.20 -20.24 4.59
N VAL A 50 -4.22 -19.33 4.66
CA VAL A 50 -4.47 -17.90 4.91
C VAL A 50 -4.89 -17.16 3.64
N CYS A 51 -4.29 -17.50 2.49
CA CYS A 51 -4.81 -17.06 1.21
C CYS A 51 -5.80 -18.12 0.67
N ASN A 52 -7.09 -17.85 0.85
CA ASN A 52 -8.13 -18.76 0.39
C ASN A 52 -8.23 -18.70 -1.15
N THR A 53 -7.53 -19.60 -1.85
CA THR A 53 -7.46 -19.66 -3.32
C THR A 53 -8.81 -19.86 -4.03
N SER A 54 -9.89 -20.19 -3.30
CA SER A 54 -11.27 -20.21 -3.83
C SER A 54 -11.97 -18.84 -3.80
N LYS A 55 -11.39 -17.88 -3.07
CA LYS A 55 -11.85 -16.50 -2.87
C LYS A 55 -10.83 -15.45 -3.29
N PHE A 56 -9.56 -15.79 -3.44
CA PHE A 56 -8.48 -14.87 -3.79
C PHE A 56 -7.57 -15.49 -4.85
N ASP A 57 -6.91 -14.65 -5.65
CA ASP A 57 -5.66 -15.06 -6.28
C ASP A 57 -4.51 -14.84 -5.29
N CYS A 58 -3.56 -15.76 -5.31
CA CYS A 58 -2.51 -15.91 -4.32
C CYS A 58 -1.13 -16.12 -4.97
N GLU A 59 -1.04 -16.19 -6.30
CA GLU A 59 0.22 -16.38 -7.04
C GLU A 59 0.84 -15.04 -7.52
N TYR A 60 0.26 -13.91 -7.10
CA TYR A 60 0.73 -12.56 -7.44
C TYR A 60 1.99 -12.15 -6.63
N SER A 61 3.16 -12.51 -7.17
CA SER A 61 4.49 -12.12 -6.67
C SER A 61 5.18 -11.06 -7.54
N HIS A 62 4.50 -10.54 -8.57
CA HIS A 62 5.05 -9.56 -9.51
C HIS A 62 4.23 -8.27 -9.51
N HIS A 63 4.93 -7.15 -9.73
CA HIS A 63 4.32 -5.82 -9.86
C HIS A 63 3.62 -5.68 -11.20
N GLU A 64 2.61 -6.50 -11.50
CA GLU A 64 1.94 -6.41 -12.81
C GLU A 64 0.86 -5.32 -12.84
N GLY A 65 0.56 -4.86 -14.05
CA GLY A 65 -0.59 -4.02 -14.33
C GLY A 65 -1.86 -4.81 -14.63
N ILE A 66 -3.00 -4.23 -14.24
CA ILE A 66 -4.35 -4.80 -14.30
C ILE A 66 -4.89 -4.84 -15.75
N GLY A 67 -4.43 -3.91 -16.60
CA GLY A 67 -4.60 -3.93 -18.05
C GLY A 67 -5.97 -4.34 -18.59
N THR A 68 -5.98 -5.41 -19.40
CA THR A 68 -7.16 -6.02 -20.01
C THR A 68 -7.94 -6.91 -19.04
N SER A 69 -7.27 -7.53 -18.06
CA SER A 69 -7.88 -8.37 -17.02
C SER A 69 -8.93 -7.64 -16.19
N TYR A 70 -8.86 -6.30 -16.11
CA TYR A 70 -9.86 -5.45 -15.45
C TYR A 70 -11.31 -5.82 -15.81
N GLU A 71 -11.70 -5.78 -17.09
CA GLU A 71 -13.10 -6.00 -17.49
C GLU A 71 -13.51 -7.48 -17.47
N VAL A 72 -12.56 -8.40 -17.63
CA VAL A 72 -12.85 -9.82 -17.84
C VAL A 72 -12.98 -10.57 -16.52
N GLU A 73 -12.11 -10.27 -15.55
CA GLU A 73 -11.94 -11.10 -14.34
C GLU A 73 -11.96 -10.30 -13.03
N LEU A 74 -11.52 -9.03 -13.06
CA LEU A 74 -11.14 -8.30 -11.85
C LEU A 74 -12.14 -7.20 -11.42
N LYS A 75 -13.07 -6.80 -12.29
CA LYS A 75 -14.08 -5.77 -11.99
C LYS A 75 -15.02 -6.23 -10.87
N GLY A 76 -15.11 -5.42 -9.80
CA GLY A 76 -15.85 -5.72 -8.57
C GLY A 76 -15.02 -6.50 -7.54
N HIS A 77 -13.76 -6.78 -7.84
CA HIS A 77 -12.90 -7.67 -7.06
C HIS A 77 -11.59 -7.06 -6.59
N LEU A 78 -11.20 -5.90 -7.12
CA LEU A 78 -9.92 -5.28 -6.80
C LEU A 78 -9.97 -4.56 -5.44
N VAL A 79 -8.91 -4.70 -4.65
CA VAL A 79 -8.65 -3.82 -3.49
C VAL A 79 -7.31 -3.14 -3.65
N THR A 80 -7.20 -1.87 -3.25
CA THR A 80 -5.96 -1.11 -3.33
C THR A 80 -5.82 -0.06 -2.23
N MET A 81 -4.57 0.33 -1.99
CA MET A 81 -4.15 1.43 -1.14
C MET A 81 -3.30 2.37 -2.01
N LEU A 82 -3.66 3.65 -2.08
CA LEU A 82 -2.98 4.64 -2.91
C LEU A 82 -2.36 5.74 -2.03
N ARG A 83 -1.16 6.18 -2.38
CA ARG A 83 -0.39 7.21 -1.67
C ARG A 83 -0.23 8.44 -2.54
N GLU A 84 0.00 9.61 -1.94
CA GLU A 84 0.32 10.83 -2.70
C GLU A 84 1.52 10.55 -3.64
N PRO A 85 1.46 10.90 -4.95
CA PRO A 85 2.44 10.40 -5.93
C PRO A 85 3.90 10.76 -5.63
N LYS A 86 4.19 11.93 -5.03
CA LYS A 86 5.55 12.34 -4.69
C LYS A 86 6.04 11.66 -3.41
N GLN A 87 5.17 11.47 -2.42
CA GLN A 87 5.44 10.66 -1.24
C GLN A 87 5.70 9.19 -1.59
N ARG A 88 4.94 8.63 -2.53
CA ARG A 88 5.20 7.31 -3.14
C ARG A 88 6.61 7.26 -3.73
N ILE A 89 6.87 8.07 -4.75
CA ILE A 89 8.16 8.09 -5.46
C ILE A 89 9.36 8.22 -4.50
N LEU A 90 9.27 9.04 -3.45
CA LEU A 90 10.34 9.15 -2.46
C LEU A 90 10.47 7.94 -1.55
N SER A 91 9.36 7.26 -1.21
CA SER A 91 9.41 6.02 -0.44
C SER A 91 10.09 4.89 -1.21
N ALA A 92 9.75 4.70 -2.48
CA ALA A 92 10.42 3.73 -3.34
C ALA A 92 11.88 4.13 -3.64
N PHE A 93 12.19 5.43 -3.74
CA PHE A 93 13.57 5.92 -3.91
C PHE A 93 14.46 5.60 -2.71
N HIS A 94 13.93 5.81 -1.50
CA HIS A 94 14.63 5.61 -0.22
C HIS A 94 14.50 4.18 0.34
N ASP A 95 13.87 3.23 -0.37
CA ASP A 95 13.76 1.83 0.06
C ASP A 95 15.18 1.22 0.28
N PRO A 96 15.53 0.83 1.53
CA PRO A 96 16.87 0.37 1.87
C PRO A 96 17.16 -1.08 1.46
N VAL A 97 16.15 -1.82 1.01
CA VAL A 97 16.26 -3.23 0.57
C VAL A 97 16.50 -3.30 -0.93
N TRP A 98 15.72 -2.54 -1.70
CA TRP A 98 15.66 -2.67 -3.16
C TRP A 98 16.47 -1.60 -3.91
N ALA A 99 16.83 -0.50 -3.25
CA ALA A 99 17.74 0.52 -3.78
C ALA A 99 17.31 1.09 -5.15
N HIS A 100 16.00 1.11 -5.45
CA HIS A 100 15.43 1.44 -6.77
C HIS A 100 15.94 2.78 -7.32
N GLY A 101 16.21 3.76 -6.44
CA GLY A 101 16.82 5.05 -6.77
C GLY A 101 18.35 5.10 -6.68
N VAL A 102 18.91 4.46 -5.64
CA VAL A 102 20.32 4.62 -5.20
C VAL A 102 21.33 4.13 -6.24
N ALA A 103 20.95 3.17 -7.08
CA ALA A 103 21.84 2.56 -8.07
C ALA A 103 22.21 3.48 -9.28
N GLY A 104 21.60 4.67 -9.45
CA GLY A 104 21.89 5.46 -10.66
C GLY A 104 21.26 6.83 -10.87
N GLY A 105 20.94 7.63 -9.83
CA GLY A 105 20.50 9.02 -10.05
C GLY A 105 20.09 9.81 -8.81
N SER A 106 19.62 11.04 -9.03
CA SER A 106 18.88 11.82 -8.02
C SER A 106 17.44 11.36 -7.91
N ALA A 107 16.75 11.73 -6.82
CA ALA A 107 15.34 11.43 -6.63
C ALA A 107 14.47 12.03 -7.75
N ALA A 108 14.79 13.23 -8.25
CA ALA A 108 14.14 13.80 -9.43
C ALA A 108 14.34 12.94 -10.71
N SER A 109 15.55 12.42 -10.96
CA SER A 109 15.81 11.52 -12.10
C SER A 109 15.10 10.17 -11.97
N TYR A 110 14.86 9.70 -10.74
CA TYR A 110 14.06 8.52 -10.47
C TYR A 110 12.56 8.80 -10.67
N ALA A 111 12.07 9.96 -10.22
CA ALA A 111 10.69 10.38 -10.40
C ALA A 111 10.25 10.41 -11.87
N GLU A 112 11.10 10.91 -12.77
CA GLU A 112 10.84 10.88 -14.21
C GLU A 112 10.73 9.46 -14.79
N LYS A 113 11.37 8.45 -14.19
CA LYS A 113 11.21 7.03 -14.58
C LYS A 113 9.95 6.40 -14.00
N GLN A 114 9.38 7.03 -12.97
CA GLN A 114 8.19 6.60 -12.23
C GLN A 114 6.91 7.33 -12.68
N ARG A 115 7.02 8.17 -13.71
CA ARG A 115 5.97 9.03 -14.24
C ARG A 115 4.76 8.22 -14.70
N GLY A 116 3.59 8.58 -14.18
CA GLY A 116 2.32 7.91 -14.48
C GLY A 116 2.24 6.46 -13.98
N GLY A 117 3.14 6.02 -13.10
CA GLY A 117 3.25 4.61 -12.68
C GLY A 117 1.96 4.04 -12.06
N MET A 118 1.27 4.81 -11.22
CA MET A 118 0.01 4.38 -10.57
C MET A 118 -1.10 4.21 -11.63
N THR A 119 -1.18 5.14 -12.57
CA THR A 119 -2.11 5.10 -13.70
C THR A 119 -1.78 3.97 -14.65
N CYS A 120 -0.49 3.73 -14.92
CA CYS A 120 -0.01 2.66 -15.77
C CYS A 120 -0.40 1.29 -15.22
N GLN A 121 -0.21 1.07 -13.91
CA GLN A 121 -0.60 -0.17 -13.25
C GLN A 121 -2.11 -0.44 -13.33
N VAL A 122 -2.97 0.59 -13.38
CA VAL A 122 -4.42 0.41 -13.58
C VAL A 122 -4.79 0.19 -15.05
N MET A 123 -3.97 0.65 -16.00
CA MET A 123 -4.33 0.78 -17.42
C MET A 123 -3.63 -0.17 -18.40
N ARG A 124 -2.45 -0.69 -18.05
CA ARG A 124 -1.60 -1.52 -18.91
C ARG A 124 -1.48 -2.93 -18.33
N ASP A 125 -1.19 -3.89 -19.20
CA ASP A 125 -0.84 -5.27 -18.84
C ASP A 125 0.68 -5.42 -18.63
N GLY A 126 1.10 -6.52 -17.99
CA GLY A 126 2.50 -6.91 -17.87
C GLY A 126 3.23 -6.31 -16.67
N ASP A 127 4.52 -6.60 -16.57
CA ASP A 127 5.39 -6.18 -15.46
C ASP A 127 5.56 -4.65 -15.41
N MET A 128 5.56 -4.10 -14.20
CA MET A 128 5.69 -2.67 -13.90
C MET A 128 6.91 -2.34 -13.06
N ASP A 129 7.84 -3.27 -12.76
CA ASP A 129 9.15 -2.93 -12.13
C ASP A 129 10.36 -3.29 -13.01
N PRO A 130 10.99 -2.31 -13.71
CA PRO A 130 10.61 -0.90 -13.79
C PRO A 130 9.37 -0.67 -14.68
N PRO A 131 8.66 0.46 -14.54
CA PRO A 131 7.49 0.75 -15.36
C PRO A 131 7.82 0.72 -16.86
N PRO A 132 7.00 0.09 -17.72
CA PRO A 132 7.22 0.05 -19.16
C PRO A 132 7.26 1.46 -19.76
N LYS A 133 7.96 1.64 -20.87
CA LYS A 133 8.19 2.98 -21.46
C LYS A 133 6.90 3.67 -21.84
N GLU A 134 5.91 2.87 -22.22
CA GLU A 134 4.54 3.19 -22.57
C GLU A 134 3.75 3.87 -21.42
N CYS A 135 4.24 3.78 -20.17
CA CYS A 135 3.71 4.57 -19.04
C CYS A 135 3.99 6.07 -19.20
N ASN A 136 5.11 6.45 -19.83
CA ASN A 136 5.47 7.86 -20.05
C ASN A 136 4.60 8.54 -21.11
N GLU A 137 3.86 7.76 -21.91
CA GLU A 137 2.96 8.24 -22.96
C GLU A 137 1.50 8.36 -22.48
N LEU A 138 1.23 8.11 -21.20
CA LEU A 138 -0.11 8.22 -20.63
C LEU A 138 -0.63 9.66 -20.64
N THR A 139 -1.90 9.79 -21.02
CA THR A 139 -2.58 11.08 -21.15
C THR A 139 -3.54 11.33 -19.99
N GLU A 140 -4.08 12.56 -19.91
CA GLU A 140 -5.21 12.87 -19.02
C GLU A 140 -6.42 11.95 -19.29
N ALA A 141 -6.64 11.49 -20.52
CA ALA A 141 -7.74 10.58 -20.84
C ALA A 141 -7.51 9.18 -20.22
N ASP A 142 -6.27 8.68 -20.24
CA ASP A 142 -5.90 7.43 -19.58
C ASP A 142 -6.07 7.54 -18.05
N ALA A 143 -5.64 8.66 -17.45
CA ALA A 143 -5.84 8.92 -16.02
C ALA A 143 -7.32 8.98 -15.62
N ARG A 144 -8.16 9.60 -16.46
CA ARG A 144 -9.63 9.64 -16.24
C ARG A 144 -10.28 8.27 -16.41
N LEU A 145 -9.76 7.42 -17.30
CA LEU A 145 -10.23 6.04 -17.45
C LEU A 145 -9.78 5.17 -16.27
N ALA A 146 -8.55 5.34 -15.77
CA ALA A 146 -8.07 4.70 -14.54
C ALA A 146 -8.90 5.11 -13.31
N ALA A 147 -9.24 6.40 -13.20
CA ALA A 147 -10.13 6.93 -12.18
C ALA A 147 -11.54 6.30 -12.24
N ALA A 148 -12.12 6.17 -13.44
CA ALA A 148 -13.38 5.43 -13.62
C ALA A 148 -13.24 3.95 -13.22
N ARG A 149 -12.12 3.30 -13.56
CA ARG A 149 -11.83 1.91 -13.17
C ARG A 149 -11.81 1.72 -11.66
N LEU A 150 -11.18 2.64 -10.90
CA LEU A 150 -11.23 2.67 -9.43
C LEU A 150 -12.68 2.72 -8.94
N ARG A 151 -13.46 3.70 -9.41
CA ARG A 151 -14.83 3.95 -8.93
C ARG A 151 -15.80 2.79 -9.23
N GLU A 152 -15.66 2.13 -10.38
CA GLU A 152 -16.58 1.09 -10.83
C GLU A 152 -16.16 -0.35 -10.48
N GLY A 153 -14.86 -0.60 -10.33
CA GLY A 153 -14.31 -1.97 -10.31
C GLY A 153 -13.52 -2.35 -9.07
N PHE A 154 -13.19 -1.40 -8.20
CA PHE A 154 -12.50 -1.72 -6.96
C PHE A 154 -13.54 -1.88 -5.85
N ALA A 155 -13.53 -3.05 -5.22
CA ALA A 155 -14.32 -3.35 -4.04
C ALA A 155 -13.89 -2.45 -2.85
N PHE A 156 -12.62 -2.04 -2.82
CA PHE A 156 -12.07 -1.10 -1.85
C PHE A 156 -10.95 -0.24 -2.43
N VAL A 157 -10.95 1.04 -2.07
CA VAL A 157 -9.90 2.02 -2.34
C VAL A 157 -9.62 2.77 -1.04
N GLY A 158 -8.45 2.55 -0.46
CA GLY A 158 -7.95 3.27 0.70
C GLY A 158 -6.79 4.19 0.36
N ILE A 159 -6.36 4.98 1.34
CA ILE A 159 -5.31 5.98 1.20
C ILE A 159 -4.21 5.69 2.22
N THR A 160 -2.96 5.50 1.77
CA THR A 160 -1.82 5.22 2.66
C THR A 160 -1.56 6.38 3.62
N ASP A 161 -1.80 7.63 3.19
CA ASP A 161 -1.72 8.83 4.03
C ASP A 161 -2.84 8.90 5.10
N GLU A 162 -3.79 7.97 5.08
CA GLU A 162 -4.87 7.81 6.07
C GLU A 162 -4.96 6.32 6.46
N TRP A 163 -3.80 5.67 6.69
CA TRP A 163 -3.66 4.22 6.88
C TRP A 163 -4.66 3.67 7.91
N ASP A 164 -4.60 4.15 9.15
CA ASP A 164 -5.43 3.66 10.26
C ASP A 164 -6.95 3.71 9.96
N LEU A 165 -7.39 4.75 9.26
CA LEU A 165 -8.78 4.91 8.85
C LEU A 165 -9.13 4.09 7.60
N SER A 166 -8.16 3.80 6.74
CA SER A 166 -8.31 2.88 5.60
C SER A 166 -8.45 1.44 6.06
N ILE A 167 -7.63 0.99 7.02
CA ILE A 167 -7.78 -0.31 7.68
C ILE A 167 -9.15 -0.41 8.36
N CYS A 168 -9.50 0.56 9.21
CA CYS A 168 -10.81 0.59 9.86
C CYS A 168 -11.97 0.55 8.84
N LEU A 169 -11.87 1.30 7.73
CA LEU A 169 -12.87 1.29 6.66
C LEU A 169 -12.97 -0.08 5.96
N LEU A 170 -11.85 -0.75 5.70
CA LEU A 170 -11.81 -2.09 5.10
C LEU A 170 -12.58 -3.09 5.97
N HIS A 171 -12.25 -3.16 7.27
CA HIS A 171 -12.95 -4.00 8.24
C HIS A 171 -14.42 -3.60 8.41
N ARG A 172 -14.76 -2.30 8.25
CA ARG A 172 -16.14 -1.82 8.28
C ARG A 172 -16.96 -2.22 7.06
N ILE A 173 -16.34 -2.33 5.89
CA ILE A 173 -16.98 -2.74 4.63
C ILE A 173 -17.15 -4.25 4.55
N PHE A 174 -16.11 -5.02 4.89
CA PHE A 174 -16.06 -6.47 4.66
C PHE A 174 -16.25 -7.33 5.91
N GLY A 175 -16.15 -6.75 7.11
CA GLY A 175 -16.15 -7.45 8.39
C GLY A 175 -14.76 -7.94 8.81
N GLY A 176 -14.72 -8.74 9.89
CA GLY A 176 -13.49 -9.25 10.49
C GLY A 176 -12.97 -8.39 11.64
N ASP A 177 -12.34 -9.02 12.63
CA ASP A 177 -11.69 -8.32 13.75
C ASP A 177 -10.43 -7.61 13.26
N CYS A 178 -10.20 -6.38 13.75
CA CYS A 178 -8.95 -5.68 13.49
C CYS A 178 -7.82 -6.30 14.32
N LEU A 179 -6.71 -6.62 13.66
CA LEU A 179 -5.53 -7.25 14.20
C LEU A 179 -4.41 -6.23 14.38
N ARG A 180 -3.47 -6.54 15.27
CA ARG A 180 -2.27 -5.70 15.49
C ARG A 180 -1.45 -5.52 14.21
N SER A 181 -1.28 -6.60 13.45
CA SER A 181 -0.55 -6.65 12.18
C SER A 181 -1.09 -5.68 11.11
N ASP A 182 -2.37 -5.30 11.19
CA ASP A 182 -2.99 -4.42 10.20
C ASP A 182 -2.49 -2.96 10.35
N PHE A 183 -1.85 -2.63 11.48
CA PHE A 183 -1.33 -1.31 11.82
C PHE A 183 0.20 -1.29 12.04
N GLU A 184 0.89 -2.39 11.72
CA GLU A 184 2.35 -2.44 11.81
C GLU A 184 2.99 -1.98 10.50
N ASP A 185 3.86 -0.97 10.59
CA ASP A 185 4.74 -0.61 9.47
C ASP A 185 5.77 -1.73 9.27
N ASN A 186 5.59 -2.48 8.19
CA ASN A 186 6.47 -3.58 7.80
C ASN A 186 7.60 -3.15 6.85
N ARG A 187 7.69 -1.86 6.48
CA ARG A 187 8.74 -1.27 5.64
C ARG A 187 9.20 0.11 6.19
N PRO A 188 9.66 0.21 7.45
CA PRO A 188 10.16 1.45 8.01
C PRO A 188 11.37 1.94 7.21
N SER A 189 11.26 3.14 6.64
CA SER A 189 12.29 3.73 5.76
C SER A 189 13.54 4.21 6.50
N VAL A 190 13.44 4.42 7.82
CA VAL A 190 14.57 4.83 8.67
C VAL A 190 14.64 3.92 9.90
N GLU A 191 15.82 3.39 10.21
CA GLU A 191 16.00 2.51 11.36
C GLU A 191 15.69 3.23 12.67
N GLY A 192 14.66 2.76 13.38
CA GLY A 192 14.22 3.30 14.67
C GLY A 192 13.15 4.39 14.59
N ASP A 193 12.72 4.78 13.39
CA ASP A 193 11.49 5.55 13.22
C ASP A 193 10.34 4.61 12.83
N SER A 194 9.20 4.81 13.48
CA SER A 194 7.98 3.99 13.34
C SER A 194 6.76 4.85 13.03
N ASP A 195 6.98 6.15 12.83
CA ASP A 195 5.94 7.09 12.48
C ASP A 195 5.85 7.21 10.95
N HIS A 196 4.64 7.48 10.45
CA HIS A 196 4.36 7.63 9.04
C HIS A 196 5.18 8.78 8.43
N HIS A 197 6.32 8.43 7.82
CA HIS A 197 7.25 9.41 7.26
C HIS A 197 6.61 10.20 6.12
N ILE A 198 6.62 11.53 6.30
CA ILE A 198 6.43 12.49 5.22
C ILE A 198 7.82 12.84 4.69
N TYR A 199 8.15 12.37 3.49
CA TYR A 199 9.41 12.67 2.82
C TYR A 199 9.48 14.13 2.38
N ASN A 200 10.71 14.66 2.32
CA ASN A 200 10.96 16.02 1.88
C ASN A 200 10.85 16.14 0.34
N ILE A 201 9.67 16.55 -0.14
CA ILE A 201 9.38 16.67 -1.58
C ILE A 201 10.29 17.64 -2.36
N SER A 202 11.11 18.46 -1.69
CA SER A 202 12.11 19.30 -2.38
C SER A 202 13.24 18.50 -3.01
N GLU A 203 13.47 17.25 -2.58
CA GLU A 203 14.40 16.29 -3.23
C GLU A 203 14.00 15.95 -4.67
N LEU A 204 12.74 16.19 -5.04
CA LEU A 204 12.24 15.97 -6.38
C LEU A 204 12.40 17.19 -7.31
N GLU A 205 13.10 18.25 -6.87
CA GLU A 205 13.49 19.39 -7.70
C GLU A 205 12.31 20.12 -8.40
N GLY A 206 11.09 20.01 -7.85
CA GLY A 206 9.87 20.57 -8.45
C GLY A 206 9.17 19.66 -9.48
N TYR A 207 9.52 18.37 -9.53
CA TYR A 207 8.81 17.34 -10.28
C TYR A 207 7.30 17.36 -10.02
N GLU A 208 6.53 17.13 -11.07
CA GLU A 208 5.08 17.06 -11.03
C GLU A 208 4.56 15.92 -11.91
N ASP A 209 3.64 15.14 -11.34
CA ASP A 209 2.92 14.06 -12.04
C ASP A 209 1.44 14.42 -12.19
N PRO A 210 1.05 15.10 -13.29
CA PRO A 210 -0.34 15.47 -13.50
C PRO A 210 -1.24 14.25 -13.77
N VAL A 211 -0.68 13.14 -14.25
CA VAL A 211 -1.41 11.91 -14.61
C VAL A 211 -1.78 11.15 -13.34
N ASP A 212 -0.79 10.77 -12.51
CA ASP A 212 -1.05 10.07 -11.26
C ASP A 212 -1.79 10.93 -10.22
N ARG A 213 -1.64 12.26 -10.27
CA ARG A 213 -2.44 13.16 -9.43
C ARG A 213 -3.93 13.09 -9.71
N ILE A 214 -4.36 12.90 -10.97
CA ILE A 214 -5.79 12.73 -11.30
C ILE A 214 -6.32 11.46 -10.64
N LEU A 215 -5.59 10.35 -10.77
CA LEU A 215 -5.97 9.07 -10.17
C LEU A 215 -6.03 9.13 -8.64
N TYR A 216 -5.01 9.71 -8.01
CA TYR A 216 -4.94 9.85 -6.55
C TYR A 216 -6.04 10.79 -6.01
N ASN A 217 -6.36 11.88 -6.71
CA ASN A 217 -7.47 12.75 -6.32
C ASN A 217 -8.83 12.02 -6.37
N GLU A 218 -9.07 11.21 -7.40
CA GLU A 218 -10.26 10.35 -7.47
C GLU A 218 -10.30 9.36 -6.32
N ALA A 219 -9.17 8.70 -6.02
CA ALA A 219 -9.05 7.77 -4.91
C ALA A 219 -9.40 8.42 -3.57
N LYS A 220 -8.92 9.64 -3.31
CA LYS A 220 -9.27 10.42 -2.11
C LYS A 220 -10.76 10.73 -2.05
N GLN A 221 -11.38 11.05 -3.18
CA GLN A 221 -12.83 11.28 -3.24
C GLN A 221 -13.61 9.99 -2.92
N ILE A 222 -13.25 8.86 -3.54
CA ILE A 222 -13.86 7.54 -3.26
C ILE A 222 -13.70 7.19 -1.76
N PHE A 223 -12.50 7.34 -1.21
CA PHE A 223 -12.21 7.08 0.20
C PHE A 223 -13.07 7.94 1.14
N PHE A 224 -13.16 9.24 0.88
CA PHE A 224 -13.98 10.16 1.68
C PHE A 224 -15.49 9.85 1.59
N GLU A 225 -16.00 9.59 0.39
CA GLU A 225 -17.39 9.15 0.16
C GLU A 225 -17.70 7.85 0.93
N LYS A 226 -16.80 6.86 0.88
CA LYS A 226 -16.95 5.60 1.62
C LYS A 226 -16.86 5.81 3.14
N ARG A 227 -15.94 6.65 3.62
CA ARG A 227 -15.86 7.00 5.06
C ARG A 227 -17.17 7.58 5.58
N MET A 228 -17.78 8.51 4.84
CA MET A 228 -19.10 9.05 5.21
C MET A 228 -20.17 7.96 5.18
N ALA A 229 -20.25 7.16 4.12
CA ALA A 229 -21.26 6.12 3.95
C ALA A 229 -21.23 5.03 5.04
N TYR A 230 -20.04 4.68 5.54
CA TYR A 230 -19.85 3.66 6.58
C TYR A 230 -19.69 4.22 8.01
N ASN A 231 -19.80 5.55 8.16
CA ASN A 231 -19.55 6.31 9.38
C ASN A 231 -18.19 5.97 10.02
N VAL A 232 -17.13 6.19 9.25
CA VAL A 232 -15.72 5.96 9.62
C VAL A 232 -15.03 7.28 9.94
N THR A 233 -15.00 7.57 11.24
CA THR A 233 -14.27 8.64 11.92
C THR A 233 -13.31 8.06 12.96
N MET A 234 -12.44 8.90 13.51
CA MET A 234 -11.48 8.51 14.55
C MET A 234 -12.13 7.88 15.79
N GLU A 235 -13.29 8.40 16.18
CA GLU A 235 -14.08 7.98 17.33
C GLU A 235 -14.77 6.64 17.06
N SER A 236 -15.33 6.48 15.86
CA SER A 236 -16.00 5.24 15.45
C SER A 236 -15.04 4.04 15.32
N CYS A 237 -13.75 4.30 15.06
CA CYS A 237 -12.72 3.29 14.89
C CYS A 237 -12.02 2.88 16.19
N GLN A 238 -12.32 3.54 17.33
CA GLN A 238 -11.73 3.16 18.63
C GLN A 238 -11.87 1.66 18.96
N PRO A 239 -13.00 0.96 18.69
CA PRO A 239 -13.10 -0.48 18.93
C PRO A 239 -12.14 -1.31 18.06
N CYS A 240 -11.88 -0.87 16.82
CA CYS A 240 -10.94 -1.51 15.90
C CYS A 240 -9.49 -1.37 16.42
N PHE A 241 -9.09 -0.15 16.79
CA PHE A 241 -7.75 0.10 17.35
C PHE A 241 -7.55 -0.63 18.70
N GLN A 242 -8.57 -0.64 19.56
CA GLN A 242 -8.53 -1.38 20.84
C GLN A 242 -8.41 -2.90 20.63
N SER A 243 -9.11 -3.48 19.64
CA SER A 243 -8.96 -4.90 19.25
C SER A 243 -7.54 -5.22 18.81
N ALA A 244 -6.94 -4.32 18.01
CA ALA A 244 -5.57 -4.44 17.54
C ALA A 244 -4.51 -4.17 18.62
N ASN A 245 -4.90 -3.68 19.82
CA ASN A 245 -3.98 -3.06 20.79
C ASN A 245 -3.11 -1.96 20.13
N HIS A 246 -3.69 -1.25 19.17
CA HIS A 246 -3.09 -0.13 18.46
C HIS A 246 -3.45 1.19 19.15
N SER A 247 -2.46 2.06 19.29
CA SER A 247 -2.66 3.44 19.74
C SER A 247 -2.57 4.32 18.50
N PHE A 248 -3.72 4.81 18.04
CA PHE A 248 -3.80 5.70 16.88
C PHE A 248 -2.77 6.84 16.97
N ARG A 249 -2.06 7.06 15.86
CA ARG A 249 -1.15 8.18 15.69
C ARG A 249 -1.71 9.08 14.58
N PRO A 250 -2.21 10.29 14.88
CA PRO A 250 -2.57 11.22 13.81
C PRO A 250 -1.34 11.54 12.98
N LEU A 251 -1.49 11.59 11.65
CA LEU A 251 -0.49 12.26 10.82
C LEU A 251 -0.32 13.68 11.36
N SER A 252 0.89 13.98 11.83
CA SER A 252 1.22 15.25 12.45
C SER A 252 1.26 16.34 11.39
N LEU A 253 0.11 16.99 11.14
CA LEU A 253 0.05 18.25 10.38
C LEU A 253 0.93 19.34 11.03
N ASP A 254 1.14 19.25 12.34
CA ASP A 254 2.12 20.08 13.08
C ASP A 254 3.55 19.95 12.52
N GLY A 255 3.91 18.83 11.88
CA GLY A 255 5.20 18.62 11.22
C GLY A 255 5.43 19.48 9.98
N ILE A 256 4.38 20.06 9.39
CA ILE A 256 4.49 20.94 8.21
C ILE A 256 4.62 22.42 8.62
N GLU A 257 4.06 22.84 9.76
CA GLU A 257 4.10 24.24 10.21
C GLU A 257 5.14 24.56 11.30
N LYS A 258 5.62 23.58 12.09
CA LYS A 258 6.52 23.83 13.22
C LYS A 258 7.97 23.41 12.96
N GLY A 259 8.67 24.25 12.19
CA GLY A 259 10.13 24.27 12.20
C GLY A 259 10.68 24.62 13.61
N CYS A 260 11.52 23.73 14.14
CA CYS A 260 12.51 24.00 15.20
C CYS A 260 12.08 24.81 16.44
N ALA A 261 11.40 24.18 17.41
CA ALA A 261 11.35 24.66 18.80
C ALA A 261 11.34 23.49 19.81
N GLY A 262 12.54 23.14 20.30
CA GLY A 262 12.87 21.91 21.01
C GLY A 262 11.98 21.42 22.17
N GLN A 263 12.01 20.10 22.35
CA GLN A 263 11.77 19.45 23.65
C GLN A 263 12.85 18.39 23.94
N THR A 264 13.21 18.30 25.21
CA THR A 264 14.30 17.45 25.73
C THR A 264 13.76 16.29 26.56
N ASN A 265 14.46 15.15 26.48
CA ASN A 265 14.26 13.93 27.26
C ASN A 265 12.93 13.17 27.07
N ILE A 266 13.04 11.97 26.49
CA ILE A 266 12.65 10.72 27.16
C ILE A 266 13.71 9.67 26.83
N ARG A 267 14.09 8.85 27.83
CA ARG A 267 14.84 7.61 27.64
C ARG A 267 13.86 6.45 27.68
N LEU A 268 13.89 5.56 26.70
CA LEU A 268 13.82 4.11 26.97
C LEU A 268 14.47 3.32 25.83
N ILE A 269 14.84 2.08 26.11
CA ILE A 269 15.61 1.18 25.25
C ILE A 269 14.76 -0.05 24.97
N LEU A 270 14.67 -0.47 23.71
CA LEU A 270 14.89 -1.86 23.28
C LEU A 270 14.97 -1.93 21.74
N ALA A 271 15.61 -2.96 21.22
CA ALA A 271 16.28 -2.91 19.92
C ALA A 271 15.95 -4.09 19.00
N ALA A 272 16.33 -3.91 17.73
CA ALA A 272 16.96 -4.92 16.87
C ALA A 272 16.07 -5.81 15.94
N VAL A 273 16.37 -5.72 14.63
CA VAL A 273 16.86 -6.82 13.75
C VAL A 273 15.99 -7.34 12.55
N LEU A 274 16.39 -6.90 11.33
CA LEU A 274 16.57 -7.62 10.02
C LEU A 274 15.37 -8.22 9.21
N ILE A 275 15.39 -8.48 7.86
CA ILE A 275 16.06 -7.97 6.60
C ILE A 275 15.78 -8.93 5.37
N PHE A 276 15.56 -8.43 4.12
CA PHE A 276 15.85 -8.89 2.69
C PHE A 276 15.40 -10.19 1.94
N MET A 277 15.00 -10.00 0.67
CA MET A 277 15.53 -10.73 -0.53
C MET A 277 16.11 -9.76 -1.58
N TYR A 278 16.87 -10.05 -2.67
CA TYR A 278 17.49 -11.26 -3.31
C TYR A 278 16.80 -11.93 -4.54
N SER A 279 17.58 -12.41 -5.53
CA SER A 279 17.16 -12.97 -6.85
C SER A 279 18.12 -14.08 -7.37
N PRO A 280 17.67 -15.10 -8.14
CA PRO A 280 18.53 -16.09 -8.78
C PRO A 280 18.76 -15.87 -10.29
N ARG A 281 20.04 -15.71 -10.65
CA ARG A 281 20.70 -16.07 -11.94
C ARG A 281 20.20 -15.45 -13.26
N SER A 282 21.13 -14.69 -13.85
CA SER A 282 21.29 -14.46 -15.28
C SER A 282 21.19 -15.73 -16.13
N TYR A 283 20.52 -15.63 -17.29
CA TYR A 283 20.79 -16.46 -18.47
C TYR A 283 20.53 -15.65 -19.75
N ALA A 284 21.46 -15.79 -20.71
CA ALA A 284 21.59 -15.08 -22.00
C ALA A 284 22.02 -13.60 -21.87
#